data_AF-A0A1F4CP47-F1
#
_entry.id   AF-A0A1F4CP47-F1
#
_cell.length_a   1.000
_cell.length_b   1.000
_cell.length_c   1.000
_cell.angle_alpha   90.00
_cell.angle_beta   90.00
_cell.angle_gamma   90.00
#
_symmetry.space_group_name_H-M   'P 1'
#
loop_
_entity.id
_entity.type
_entity.pdbx_description
1 polymer ?
#
loop_
_entity_poly.entity_id
_entity_poly.type
_entity_poly.pdbx_seq_one_letter_code
_entity_poly.pdbx_strand_id
1 'polypeptide(L)' 'MLTKEAILPLVNARLNRVLLIAQAALPEHQFEAFRRLILDEFGRAGLLKDLDTVLGENRQERHGMGRTT' A
#
# COMPACT_ATOMS: atom_id res chain seq x y z
N MET A 1 0.16 10.25 -14.94
CA MET A 1 0.27 8.78 -14.74
C MET A 1 0.14 8.53 -13.25
N LEU A 2 -0.80 7.68 -12.83
CA LEU A 2 -0.94 7.33 -11.42
C LEU A 2 0.26 6.44 -11.02
N THR A 3 1.11 6.92 -10.10
CA THR A 3 2.30 6.19 -9.64
C THR A 3 2.14 5.78 -8.18
N LYS A 4 2.81 4.71 -7.77
CA LYS A 4 2.83 4.26 -6.37
C LYS A 4 3.30 5.35 -5.41
N GLU A 5 4.26 6.17 -5.84
CA GLU A 5 4.80 7.31 -5.08
C GLU A 5 3.76 8.40 -4.84
N ALA A 6 2.73 8.51 -5.70
CA ALA A 6 1.62 9.44 -5.50
C ALA A 6 0.54 8.88 -4.56
N ILE A 7 0.35 7.55 -4.54
CA ILE A 7 -0.66 6.88 -3.71
C ILE A 7 -0.20 6.71 -2.26
N LEU A 8 1.07 6.33 -2.07
CA LEU A 8 1.67 6.06 -0.76
C LEU A 8 1.49 7.18 0.28
N PRO A 9 1.74 8.46 -0.05
CA PRO A 9 1.55 9.55 0.90
C PRO A 9 0.08 9.69 1.34
N LEU A 10 -0.87 9.44 0.44
CA LEU A 10 -2.30 9.52 0.72
C LEU A 10 -2.75 8.40 1.67
N VAL A 11 -2.22 7.19 1.46
CA VAL A 11 -2.49 6.03 2.34
C VAL A 11 -1.86 6.26 3.71
N ASN A 12 -0.59 6.68 3.77
CA ASN A 12 0.11 6.94 5.02
C ASN A 12 -0.57 8.03 5.86
N ALA A 13 -1.06 9.10 5.22
CA ALA A 13 -1.78 10.16 5.93
C ALA A 13 -3.06 9.64 6.61
N ARG A 14 -3.76 8.68 5.99
CA ARG A 14 -4.95 8.04 6.57
C ARG A 14 -4.59 7.03 7.65
N LEU A 15 -3.56 6.22 7.44
CA LEU A 15 -3.05 5.27 8.43
C LEU A 15 -2.65 5.96 9.73
N ASN A 16 -2.01 7.12 9.66
CA ASN A 16 -1.66 7.88 10.86
C ASN A 16 -2.89 8.26 11.69
N ARG A 17 -4.02 8.60 11.06
CA ARG A 17 -5.27 8.89 11.79
C ARG A 17 -5.84 7.63 12.44
N VAL A 18 -5.81 6.51 11.74
CA VAL A 18 -6.27 5.22 12.26
C VAL A 18 -5.41 4.78 13.44
N LEU A 19 -4.08 4.89 13.33
CA LEU A 19 -3.15 4.59 14.41
C LEU A 19 -3.36 5.51 15.62
N LEU A 20 -3.63 6.80 15.41
CA LEU A 20 -3.94 7.74 16.49
C LEU A 20 -5.20 7.30 17.27
N ILE A 21 -6.26 6.93 16.55
CA ILE A 21 -7.50 6.44 17.17
C ILE A 21 -7.24 5.12 17.91
N ALA A 22 -6.52 4.20 17.29
CA ALA A 22 -6.16 2.92 17.90
C ALA A 22 -5.33 3.10 19.17
N GLN A 23 -4.39 4.05 19.18
CA GLN A 23 -3.58 4.37 20.35
C GLN A 23 -4.42 4.90 21.52
N ALA A 24 -5.49 5.65 21.23
CA ALA A 24 -6.41 6.15 22.25
C ALA A 24 -7.39 5.08 22.76
N ALA A 25 -7.67 4.04 21.96
CA ALA A 25 -8.65 3.02 22.26
C ALA A 25 -8.07 1.72 22.85
N LEU A 26 -6.78 1.44 22.59
CA LEU A 26 -6.14 0.17 22.92
C LEU A 26 -5.10 0.32 24.03
N PRO A 27 -4.97 -0.70 24.90
CA PRO A 27 -3.81 -0.83 25.78
C PRO A 27 -2.51 -0.91 24.97
N GLU A 28 -1.40 -0.45 25.54
CA GLU A 28 -0.11 -0.30 24.85
C GLU A 28 0.37 -1.59 24.14
N HIS A 29 0.27 -2.74 24.81
CA HIS A 29 0.63 -4.04 24.22
C HIS A 29 -0.22 -4.41 22.99
N GLN A 30 -1.50 -4.03 22.98
CA GLN A 30 -2.40 -4.28 21.84
C GLN A 30 -2.16 -3.26 20.73
N PHE A 31 -1.87 -2.01 21.08
CA PHE A 31 -1.51 -0.99 20.12
C PHE A 31 -0.21 -1.34 19.38
N GLU A 32 0.82 -1.84 20.06
CA GLU A 32 2.06 -2.26 19.41
C GLU A 32 1.83 -3.39 18.41
N ALA A 33 1.05 -4.42 18.81
CA ALA A 33 0.67 -5.51 17.92
C ALA A 33 -0.14 -5.02 16.72
N PHE A 34 -1.13 -4.15 16.96
CA PHE A 34 -1.96 -3.57 15.92
C PHE A 34 -1.14 -2.72 14.94
N ARG A 35 -0.26 -1.87 15.45
CA ARG A 35 0.63 -1.03 14.65
C ARG A 35 1.54 -1.88 13.77
N ARG A 36 2.11 -2.96 14.31
CA ARG A 36 2.98 -3.85 13.55
C ARG A 36 2.23 -4.54 12.41
N LEU A 37 1.05 -5.07 12.70
CA LEU A 37 0.19 -5.69 11.69
C LEU A 37 -0.20 -4.71 10.58
N ILE A 38 -0.64 -3.50 10.94
CA ILE A 38 -0.95 -2.44 9.97
C ILE A 38 0.26 -2.09 9.11
N LEU A 39 1.44 -1.93 9.71
CA LEU A 39 2.64 -1.59 8.93
C LEU A 39 3.09 -2.72 8.01
N ASP A 40 2.86 -3.98 8.37
CA ASP A 40 3.14 -5.13 7.51
C ASP A 40 2.15 -5.20 6.33
N GLU A 41 0.85 -5.07 6.60
CA GLU A 41 -0.23 -5.09 5.60
C GLU A 41 -0.11 -3.94 4.59
N PHE A 42 0.21 -2.73 5.05
CA PHE A 42 0.35 -1.56 4.18
C PHE A 42 1.80 -1.31 3.74
N GLY A 43 2.73 -2.17 4.17
CA GLY A 43 4.15 -2.08 3.87
C GLY A 43 4.52 -2.76 2.55
N ARG A 44 5.82 -3.08 2.42
CA ARG A 44 6.41 -3.63 1.18
C ARG A 44 5.87 -5.00 0.79
N ALA A 45 5.38 -5.78 1.76
CA ALA A 45 4.93 -7.14 1.53
C ALA A 45 3.43 -7.25 1.18
N GLY A 46 2.61 -6.28 1.61
CA GLY A 46 1.18 -6.23 1.31
C GLY A 46 0.86 -5.21 0.21
N LEU A 47 0.16 -4.13 0.55
CA LEU A 47 -0.42 -3.18 -0.42
C LEU A 47 0.59 -2.63 -1.44
N LEU A 48 1.85 -2.41 -1.06
CA LEU A 48 2.87 -1.94 -2.00
C LEU A 48 3.17 -2.93 -3.11
N LYS A 49 3.20 -4.22 -2.77
CA LYS A 49 3.43 -5.31 -3.73
C LYS A 49 2.24 -5.42 -4.67
N ASP A 50 1.03 -5.33 -4.15
CA ASP A 50 -0.19 -5.38 -4.96
C ASP A 50 -0.26 -4.18 -5.92
N LEU A 51 0.13 -2.99 -5.45
CA LEU A 51 0.25 -1.80 -6.30
C LEU A 51 1.33 -1.96 -7.38
N ASP A 52 2.46 -2.59 -7.07
CA ASP A 52 3.52 -2.88 -8.06
C ASP A 52 3.02 -3.87 -9.13
N THR A 53 2.21 -4.87 -8.76
CA THR A 53 1.55 -5.76 -9.72
C THR A 53 0.57 -4.99 -10.61
N VAL A 54 -0.40 -4.29 -10.03
CA VAL A 54 -1.47 -3.62 -10.80
C VAL A 54 -0.93 -2.49 -11.68
N LEU A 55 0.03 -1.70 -11.17
CA LEU A 55 0.64 -0.60 -11.94
C LEU A 55 1.73 -1.10 -12.91
N GLY A 56 2.30 -2.28 -12.65
CA GLY A 56 3.29 -2.95 -13.51
C GLY A 56 2.67 -3.72 -14.68
N GLU A 57 1.56 -4.44 -14.46
CA GLU A 57 0.80 -5.17 -15.49
C GLU A 57 0.25 -4.22 -16.58
N ASN A 58 -0.21 -3.04 -16.18
CA ASN A 58 -0.59 -1.95 -17.09
C ASN A 58 0.53 -1.52 -18.06
N ARG A 59 1.80 -1.87 -17.77
CA ARG A 59 2.96 -1.57 -18.61
C ARG A 59 3.31 -2.71 -19.57
N GLN A 60 2.97 -3.96 -19.24
CA GLN A 60 3.26 -5.14 -20.07
C GLN A 60 2.23 -5.33 -21.20
N GLU A 61 0.95 -5.04 -20.97
CA GLU A 61 -0.08 -5.16 -22.02
C GLU A 61 0.15 -4.20 -23.20
N ARG A 62 0.88 -3.11 -23.00
CA ARG A 62 1.19 -2.13 -24.06
C ARG A 62 2.34 -2.55 -24.99
N HIS A 63 3.14 -3.55 -24.61
CA HIS A 63 4.29 -3.99 -25.41
C HIS A 63 4.03 -5.28 -26.22
N GLY A 64 2.86 -5.90 -26.11
CA GLY A 64 2.51 -7.13 -26.83
C GLY A 64 1.83 -6.96 -28.19
N MET A 65 1.38 -5.75 -28.55
CA MET A 65 0.52 -5.52 -29.73
C MET A 65 1.29 -4.97 -30.95
N GLY A 66 2.49 -5.50 -31.22
CA GLY A 66 3.42 -4.95 -32.23
C GLY A 66 4.18 -5.99 -33.04
N ARG A 67 3.61 -7.18 -33.28
CA ARG A 67 4.15 -8.14 -34.25
C ARG A 67 3.01 -8.75 -35.07
N THR A 68 2.64 -8.06 -36.13
CA THR A 68 1.89 -8.65 -37.24
C THR A 68 2.41 -8.09 -38.56
N THR A 69 2.66 -9.04 -39.47
CA THR A 69 2.97 -8.96 -40.92
C THR A 69 4.30 -8.37 -41.33
#